data_AF-A0A178TKK1-F1
#
_entry.id   AF-A0A178TKK1-F1
#
_cell.length_a   1.000
_cell.length_b   1.000
_cell.length_c   1.000
_cell.angle_alpha   90.00
_cell.angle_beta   90.00
_cell.angle_gamma   90.00
#
_symmetry.space_group_name_H-M   'P 1'
#
loop_
_entity.id
_entity.type
_entity.pdbx_description
1 polymer ?
#
loop_
_entity_poly.entity_id
_entity_poly.type
_entity_poly.pdbx_seq_one_letter_code
_entity_poly.pdbx_strand_id
1 'polypeptide(L)'
;MSRIQGKILFERNEYIGQLRQRLLQFPEEERKVKMGIEFAKLVRRYIEGRSFFEKDQWLDAYNHVLHALHHLARLSIIEHGFYPEVTVWNQVKQIEPQIYKLYAELVGSEEPLDKRLQLLFLASDFFIHSKLKQGVSHLIHVLEKREASWSMADLLNEKELEVYGVDLEILLEFLVVKHLISVKKIATKGQGVFHRHYVVEKK
;
A
#
# COMPACT_ATOMS: atom_id res chain seq x y z
N MET A 1 10.81 8.90 -16.44
CA MET A 1 11.57 7.79 -17.06
C MET A 1 12.91 7.70 -16.35
N SER A 2 13.19 6.62 -15.62
CA SER A 2 14.49 6.44 -14.97
C SER A 2 15.58 6.35 -16.04
N ARG A 3 16.45 7.35 -16.09
CA ARG A 3 17.51 7.45 -17.09
C ARG A 3 18.65 6.53 -16.68
N ILE A 4 18.71 5.32 -17.23
CA ILE A 4 19.89 4.46 -17.13
C ILE A 4 20.97 5.03 -18.05
N GLN A 5 21.90 5.80 -17.49
CA GLN A 5 23.02 6.40 -18.20
C GLN A 5 24.29 5.59 -17.93
N GLY A 6 24.51 4.56 -18.73
CA GLY A 6 25.72 3.73 -18.68
C GLY A 6 25.87 2.88 -19.94
N LYS A 7 27.10 2.78 -20.46
CA LYS A 7 27.45 1.89 -21.57
C LYS A 7 27.97 0.58 -20.98
N ILE A 8 27.41 -0.55 -21.42
CA ILE A 8 27.93 -1.88 -21.06
C ILE A 8 29.28 -2.04 -21.79
N LEU A 9 30.37 -2.08 -21.03
CA LEU A 9 31.73 -2.24 -21.58
C LEU A 9 32.12 -3.71 -21.73
N PHE A 10 31.65 -4.57 -20.82
CA PHE A 10 31.88 -6.02 -20.84
C PHE A 10 30.81 -6.73 -20.00
N GLU A 11 30.26 -7.83 -20.51
CA GLU A 11 29.43 -8.77 -19.73
C GLU A 11 29.61 -10.20 -20.25
N ARG A 12 29.58 -11.19 -19.34
CA ARG A 12 29.73 -12.62 -19.70
C ARG A 12 28.39 -13.36 -19.88
N ASN A 13 27.36 -12.96 -19.14
CA ASN A 13 26.11 -13.73 -19.01
C ASN A 13 24.85 -12.89 -19.34
N GLU A 14 25.00 -11.78 -20.07
CA GLU A 14 23.91 -10.83 -20.38
C GLU A 14 23.16 -10.23 -19.16
N TYR A 15 23.71 -10.41 -17.95
CA TYR A 15 23.06 -9.99 -16.71
C TYR A 15 22.76 -8.49 -16.68
N ILE A 16 23.67 -7.65 -17.17
CA ILE A 16 23.49 -6.19 -17.15
C ILE A 16 22.49 -5.79 -18.25
N GLY A 17 22.53 -6.46 -19.40
CA GLY A 17 21.52 -6.31 -20.45
C GLY A 17 20.10 -6.63 -19.97
N GLN A 18 19.92 -7.79 -19.33
CA GLN A 18 18.64 -8.23 -18.77
C GLN A 18 18.15 -7.32 -17.63
N LEU A 19 19.05 -6.90 -16.74
CA LEU A 19 18.73 -5.94 -15.70
C LEU A 19 18.25 -4.60 -16.28
N ARG A 20 18.90 -4.10 -17.34
CA ARG A 20 18.50 -2.87 -18.02
C ARG A 20 17.11 -3.01 -18.65
N GLN A 21 16.83 -4.12 -19.34
CA GLN A 21 15.50 -4.37 -19.91
C GLN A 21 14.43 -4.42 -18.82
N ARG A 22 14.70 -5.13 -17.72
CA ARG A 22 13.79 -5.21 -16.58
C ARG A 22 13.47 -3.83 -16.00
N LEU A 23 14.49 -2.99 -15.81
CA LEU A 23 14.32 -1.61 -15.34
C LEU A 23 13.52 -0.72 -16.31
N LEU A 24 13.58 -1.00 -17.62
CA LEU A 24 12.80 -0.28 -18.63
C LEU A 24 11.35 -0.75 -18.72
N GLN A 25 11.10 -2.04 -18.48
CA GLN A 25 9.79 -2.66 -18.68
C GLN A 25 8.88 -2.64 -17.45
N PHE A 26 9.43 -2.43 -16.25
CA PHE A 26 8.73 -2.51 -14.96
C PHE A 26 7.77 -3.72 -14.87
N PRO A 27 8.30 -4.95 -14.66
CA PRO A 27 7.54 -6.18 -14.74
C PRO A 27 6.29 -6.20 -13.85
N GLU A 28 5.23 -6.87 -14.30
CA GLU A 28 3.94 -6.93 -13.59
C GLU A 28 4.06 -7.46 -12.16
N GLU A 29 4.80 -8.55 -11.95
CA GLU A 29 4.98 -9.11 -10.61
C GLU A 29 5.72 -8.15 -9.67
N GLU A 30 6.72 -7.42 -10.19
CA GLU A 30 7.41 -6.39 -9.42
C GLU A 30 6.48 -5.20 -9.12
N ARG A 31 5.58 -4.84 -10.04
CA ARG A 31 4.55 -3.83 -9.81
C ARG A 31 3.58 -4.27 -8.72
N LYS A 32 3.06 -5.50 -8.76
CA LYS A 32 2.14 -6.04 -7.74
C LYS A 32 2.73 -5.95 -6.33
N VAL A 33 3.99 -6.35 -6.17
CA VAL A 33 4.72 -6.25 -4.89
C VAL A 33 4.81 -4.77 -4.45
N LYS A 34 5.27 -3.87 -5.32
CA LYS A 34 5.42 -2.45 -4.97
C LYS A 34 4.09 -1.76 -4.69
N MET A 35 3.03 -2.10 -5.43
CA MET A 35 1.67 -1.63 -5.14
C MET A 35 1.23 -2.11 -3.75
N GLY A 36 1.49 -3.38 -3.41
CA GLY A 36 1.27 -3.93 -2.08
C GLY A 36 1.90 -3.08 -0.97
N ILE A 37 3.18 -2.78 -1.12
CA ILE A 37 3.93 -2.00 -0.12
C ILE A 37 3.35 -0.60 0.05
N GLU A 38 3.11 0.12 -1.05
CA GLU A 38 2.57 1.49 -0.97
C GLU A 38 1.12 1.50 -0.47
N PHE A 39 0.31 0.49 -0.83
CA PHE A 39 -1.06 0.35 -0.34
C PHE A 39 -1.10 0.07 1.17
N ALA A 40 -0.23 -0.80 1.68
CA ALA A 40 -0.12 -1.08 3.12
C ALA A 40 0.20 0.20 3.92
N LYS A 41 1.18 0.98 3.44
CA LYS A 41 1.56 2.25 4.05
C LYS A 41 0.47 3.30 3.97
N LEU A 42 -0.23 3.39 2.83
CA LEU A 42 -1.39 4.25 2.65
C LEU A 42 -2.47 3.93 3.68
N VAL A 43 -2.86 2.66 3.81
CA VAL A 43 -3.88 2.19 4.77
C VAL A 43 -3.46 2.51 6.20
N ARG A 44 -2.21 2.22 6.58
CA ARG A 44 -1.69 2.53 7.93
C ARG A 44 -1.81 4.02 8.25
N ARG A 45 -1.33 4.87 7.35
CA ARG A 45 -1.36 6.33 7.55
C ARG A 45 -2.78 6.87 7.57
N TYR A 46 -3.67 6.34 6.74
CA TYR A 46 -5.09 6.69 6.76
C TYR A 46 -5.73 6.34 8.11
N ILE A 47 -5.59 5.11 8.60
CA ILE A 47 -6.20 4.67 9.86
C ILE A 47 -5.66 5.47 11.06
N GLU A 48 -4.34 5.64 11.14
CA GLU A 48 -3.71 6.43 12.21
C GLU A 48 -4.16 7.90 12.15
N GLY A 49 -4.19 8.50 10.95
CA GLY A 49 -4.65 9.87 10.75
C GLY A 49 -6.11 10.06 11.14
N ARG A 50 -6.98 9.11 10.78
CA ARG A 50 -8.40 9.11 11.19
C ARG A 50 -8.54 9.07 12.72
N SER A 51 -7.77 8.21 13.39
CA SER A 51 -7.76 8.11 14.85
C SER A 51 -7.33 9.41 15.55
N PHE A 52 -6.35 10.13 15.01
CA PHE A 52 -5.97 11.46 15.52
C PHE A 52 -7.05 12.51 15.26
N PHE A 53 -7.64 12.50 14.06
CA PHE A 53 -8.70 13.42 13.69
C PHE A 53 -9.94 13.27 14.59
N GLU A 54 -10.34 12.05 14.90
CA GLU A 54 -11.47 11.74 15.80
C GLU A 54 -11.22 12.15 17.26
N LYS A 55 -9.97 12.45 17.62
CA LYS A 55 -9.54 12.94 18.95
C LYS A 55 -9.20 14.43 18.96
N ASP A 56 -9.60 15.15 17.92
CA ASP A 56 -9.32 16.56 17.69
C ASP A 56 -7.82 16.92 17.66
N GLN A 57 -6.95 15.93 17.41
CA GLN A 57 -5.50 16.14 17.25
C GLN A 57 -5.18 16.46 15.80
N TRP A 58 -5.61 17.63 15.33
CA TRP A 58 -5.60 17.97 13.90
C TRP A 58 -4.19 18.08 13.30
N LEU A 59 -3.20 18.52 14.07
CA LEU A 59 -1.82 18.63 13.58
C LEU A 59 -1.19 17.26 13.34
N ASP A 60 -1.45 16.29 14.22
CA ASP A 60 -1.01 14.90 14.03
C ASP A 60 -1.76 14.26 12.87
N ALA A 61 -3.08 14.46 12.79
CA ALA A 61 -3.89 14.01 11.65
C ALA A 61 -3.36 14.56 10.32
N TYR A 62 -2.96 15.83 10.26
CA TYR A 62 -2.35 16.46 9.10
C TYR A 62 -1.07 15.74 8.63
N ASN A 63 -0.16 15.42 9.57
CA ASN A 63 1.06 14.69 9.24
C ASN A 63 0.75 13.32 8.63
N HIS A 64 -0.23 12.60 9.18
CA HIS A 64 -0.65 11.32 8.65
C HIS A 64 -1.32 11.43 7.28
N VAL A 65 -2.18 12.43 7.05
CA VAL A 65 -2.80 12.70 5.74
C VAL A 65 -1.75 13.03 4.70
N LEU A 66 -0.76 13.87 5.03
CA LEU A 66 0.34 14.20 4.14
C LEU A 66 1.09 12.95 3.65
N HIS A 67 1.42 12.04 4.57
CA HIS A 67 2.07 10.77 4.23
C HIS A 67 1.14 9.83 3.45
N ALA A 68 -0.14 9.76 3.81
CA ALA A 68 -1.14 8.97 3.08
C ALA A 68 -1.24 9.43 1.62
N LEU A 69 -1.35 10.73 1.35
CA LEU A 69 -1.36 11.27 0.00
C LEU A 69 -0.08 10.94 -0.77
N HIS A 70 1.08 10.97 -0.10
CA HIS A 70 2.35 10.61 -0.73
C HIS A 70 2.38 9.14 -1.17
N HIS A 71 1.93 8.21 -0.32
CA HIS A 71 1.79 6.80 -0.68
C HIS A 71 0.74 6.57 -1.77
N LEU A 72 -0.38 7.29 -1.72
CA LEU A 72 -1.41 7.26 -2.76
C LEU A 72 -0.86 7.71 -4.13
N ALA A 73 -0.06 8.77 -4.16
CA ALA A 73 0.59 9.23 -5.39
C ALA A 73 1.56 8.18 -5.94
N ARG A 74 2.40 7.59 -5.10
CA ARG A 74 3.34 6.52 -5.50
C ARG A 74 2.60 5.30 -6.01
N LEU A 75 1.53 4.89 -5.33
CA LEU A 75 0.67 3.78 -5.74
C LEU A 75 0.07 4.02 -7.13
N SER A 76 -0.49 5.21 -7.37
CA SER A 76 -1.05 5.60 -8.67
C SER A 76 0.00 5.53 -9.80
N ILE A 77 1.22 6.02 -9.54
CA ILE A 77 2.31 5.99 -10.53
C ILE A 77 2.69 4.54 -10.87
N ILE A 78 2.79 3.66 -9.85
CA ILE A 78 3.11 2.23 -10.05
C ILE A 78 1.98 1.52 -10.82
N GLU A 79 0.73 1.80 -10.47
CA GLU A 79 -0.46 1.25 -11.13
C GLU A 79 -0.45 1.55 -12.64
N HIS A 80 0.00 2.74 -13.03
CA HIS A 80 0.16 3.15 -14.42
C HIS A 80 1.45 2.62 -15.09
N GLY A 81 2.22 1.76 -14.41
CA GLY A 81 3.42 1.13 -14.96
C GLY A 81 4.69 1.97 -14.89
N PHE A 82 4.72 3.02 -14.08
CA PHE A 82 5.89 3.88 -13.93
C PHE A 82 6.54 3.71 -12.56
N TYR A 83 7.86 3.81 -12.51
CA TYR A 83 8.57 3.89 -11.22
C TYR A 83 8.35 5.29 -10.60
N PRO A 84 7.94 5.37 -9.32
CA PRO A 84 7.88 6.64 -8.61
C PRO A 84 9.27 7.28 -8.50
N GLU A 85 9.39 8.51 -8.96
CA GLU A 85 10.59 9.33 -8.88
C GLU A 85 10.58 10.21 -7.62
N VAL A 86 11.69 10.89 -7.34
CA VAL A 86 11.81 11.82 -6.20
C VAL A 86 10.78 12.96 -6.32
N THR A 87 10.50 13.41 -7.54
CA THR A 87 9.51 14.45 -7.87
C THR A 87 8.11 13.87 -8.09
N VAL A 88 7.67 12.99 -7.17
CA VAL A 88 6.41 12.23 -7.27
C VAL A 88 5.19 13.08 -7.64
N TRP A 89 5.11 14.31 -7.12
CA TRP A 89 3.98 15.20 -7.36
C TRP A 89 3.90 15.71 -8.80
N ASN A 90 5.04 15.89 -9.47
CA ASN A 90 5.08 16.25 -10.88
C ASN A 90 4.61 15.09 -11.76
N GLN A 91 4.97 13.85 -11.38
CA GLN A 91 4.51 12.65 -12.09
C GLN A 91 3.01 12.44 -11.91
N VAL A 92 2.53 12.41 -10.66
CA VAL A 92 1.10 12.15 -10.39
C VAL A 92 0.21 13.25 -10.94
N LYS A 93 0.68 14.51 -11.02
CA LYS A 93 -0.06 15.59 -11.66
C LYS A 93 -0.38 15.32 -13.14
N GLN A 94 0.47 14.57 -13.84
CA GLN A 94 0.24 14.20 -15.24
C GLN A 94 -0.55 12.90 -15.36
N ILE A 95 -0.32 11.95 -14.45
CA ILE A 95 -0.90 10.60 -14.49
C ILE A 95 -2.32 10.60 -13.90
N GLU A 96 -2.48 11.16 -12.71
CA GLU A 96 -3.73 11.14 -11.96
C GLU A 96 -3.94 12.50 -11.24
N PRO A 97 -4.30 13.56 -11.98
CA PRO A 97 -4.32 14.95 -11.48
C PRO A 97 -5.20 15.16 -10.25
N GLN A 98 -6.24 14.34 -10.07
CA GLN A 98 -7.12 14.39 -8.91
C GLN A 98 -6.38 14.14 -7.59
N ILE A 99 -5.36 13.27 -7.57
CA ILE A 99 -4.55 13.04 -6.36
C ILE A 99 -3.68 14.28 -6.06
N TYR A 100 -3.13 14.92 -7.08
CA TYR A 100 -2.39 16.18 -6.91
C TYR A 100 -3.28 17.30 -6.34
N LYS A 101 -4.54 17.38 -6.78
CA LYS A 101 -5.50 18.37 -6.25
C LYS A 101 -5.76 18.19 -4.76
N LEU A 102 -5.79 16.96 -4.25
CA LEU A 102 -5.92 16.72 -2.80
C LEU A 102 -4.75 17.34 -2.02
N TYR A 103 -3.52 17.17 -2.50
CA TYR A 103 -2.36 17.78 -1.87
C TYR A 103 -2.44 19.32 -1.94
N ALA A 104 -2.84 19.87 -3.09
CA ALA A 104 -3.01 21.30 -3.26
C ALA A 104 -4.07 21.87 -2.30
N GLU A 105 -5.18 21.16 -2.12
CA GLU A 105 -6.24 21.53 -1.16
C GLU A 105 -5.73 21.50 0.28
N LEU A 106 -4.99 20.45 0.66
CA LEU A 106 -4.42 20.32 2.01
C LEU A 106 -3.53 21.52 2.38
N VAL A 107 -2.68 21.96 1.45
CA VAL A 107 -1.66 22.99 1.72
C VAL A 107 -2.15 24.41 1.42
N GLY A 108 -2.98 24.59 0.39
CA GLY A 108 -3.29 25.90 -0.19
C GLY A 108 -4.69 26.44 0.08
N SER A 109 -5.58 25.65 0.70
CA SER A 109 -6.95 26.08 0.97
C SER A 109 -7.04 26.99 2.20
N GLU A 110 -7.93 27.99 2.11
CA GLU A 110 -8.22 28.96 3.18
C GLU A 110 -9.17 28.40 4.25
N GLU A 111 -9.73 27.20 4.02
CA GLU A 111 -10.63 26.54 4.96
C GLU A 111 -9.92 26.18 6.28
N PRO A 112 -10.65 26.14 7.40
CA PRO A 112 -10.15 25.61 8.67
C PRO A 112 -9.54 24.22 8.50
N LEU A 113 -8.47 23.93 9.26
CA LEU A 113 -7.70 22.69 9.11
C LEU A 113 -8.58 21.44 9.30
N ASP A 114 -9.49 21.45 10.26
CA ASP A 114 -10.44 20.35 10.51
C ASP A 114 -11.31 20.06 9.28
N LYS A 115 -11.81 21.09 8.59
CA LYS A 115 -12.61 20.95 7.37
C LYS A 115 -11.82 20.40 6.20
N ARG A 116 -10.58 20.90 6.01
CA ARG A 116 -9.66 20.37 5.00
C ARG A 116 -9.37 18.89 5.25
N LEU A 117 -9.05 18.52 6.49
CA LEU A 117 -8.79 17.12 6.87
C LEU A 117 -10.03 16.25 6.67
N GLN A 118 -11.22 16.72 7.05
CA GLN A 118 -12.47 15.99 6.87
C GLN A 118 -12.71 15.62 5.39
N LEU A 119 -12.56 16.60 4.48
CA LEU A 119 -12.68 16.38 3.03
C LEU A 119 -11.62 15.41 2.51
N LEU A 120 -10.38 15.57 2.96
CA LEU A 120 -9.24 14.74 2.56
C LEU A 120 -9.39 13.29 3.00
N PHE A 121 -9.96 13.03 4.17
CA PHE A 121 -10.29 11.68 4.59
C PHE A 121 -11.39 11.05 3.76
N LEU A 122 -12.44 11.81 3.41
CA LEU A 122 -13.50 11.32 2.52
C LEU A 122 -12.93 10.93 1.15
N ALA A 123 -12.09 11.79 0.58
CA ALA A 123 -11.43 11.49 -0.70
C ALA A 123 -10.47 10.29 -0.58
N SER A 124 -9.70 10.20 0.51
CA SER A 124 -8.78 9.10 0.76
C SER A 124 -9.51 7.75 0.86
N ASP A 125 -10.67 7.69 1.54
CA ASP A 125 -11.48 6.47 1.62
C ASP A 125 -11.94 5.99 0.24
N PHE A 126 -12.40 6.93 -0.61
CA PHE A 126 -12.75 6.64 -2.00
C PHE A 126 -11.56 6.05 -2.79
N PHE A 127 -10.37 6.66 -2.70
CA PHE A 127 -9.18 6.17 -3.41
C PHE A 127 -8.67 4.83 -2.87
N ILE A 128 -8.70 4.64 -1.56
CA ILE A 128 -8.34 3.36 -0.93
C ILE A 128 -9.28 2.26 -1.41
N HIS A 129 -10.58 2.54 -1.49
CA HIS A 129 -11.56 1.59 -1.99
C HIS A 129 -11.35 1.30 -3.48
N SER A 130 -11.18 2.32 -4.33
CA SER A 130 -11.03 2.14 -5.78
C SER A 130 -9.77 1.37 -6.15
N LYS A 131 -8.68 1.55 -5.39
CA LYS A 131 -7.40 0.85 -5.61
C LYS A 131 -7.25 -0.44 -4.82
N LEU A 132 -8.24 -0.83 -4.01
CA LEU A 132 -8.17 -1.96 -3.07
C LEU A 132 -7.73 -3.26 -3.74
N LYS A 133 -8.46 -3.71 -4.78
CA LYS A 133 -8.23 -5.01 -5.43
C LYS A 133 -6.81 -5.12 -6.00
N GLN A 134 -6.31 -4.06 -6.64
CA GLN A 134 -4.97 -4.06 -7.23
C GLN A 134 -3.90 -3.93 -6.14
N GLY A 135 -4.12 -3.04 -5.17
CA GLY A 135 -3.21 -2.77 -4.07
C GLY A 135 -2.93 -4.01 -3.21
N VAL A 136 -3.91 -4.90 -3.04
CA VAL A 136 -3.76 -6.09 -2.17
C VAL A 136 -3.48 -7.37 -2.95
N SER A 137 -3.41 -7.28 -4.29
CA SER A 137 -3.30 -8.45 -5.19
C SER A 137 -2.15 -9.38 -4.83
N HIS A 138 -0.98 -8.83 -4.51
CA HIS A 138 0.18 -9.60 -4.08
C HIS A 138 -0.06 -10.35 -2.77
N LEU A 139 -0.57 -9.68 -1.74
CA LEU A 139 -0.87 -10.31 -0.45
C LEU A 139 -1.91 -11.44 -0.62
N ILE A 140 -3.00 -11.16 -1.35
CA ILE A 140 -4.04 -12.17 -1.61
C ILE A 140 -3.45 -13.37 -2.35
N HIS A 141 -2.66 -13.13 -3.41
CA HIS A 141 -1.99 -14.20 -4.16
C HIS A 141 -1.14 -15.09 -3.25
N VAL A 142 -0.34 -14.50 -2.34
CA VAL A 142 0.47 -15.28 -1.39
C VAL A 142 -0.41 -16.08 -0.43
N LEU A 143 -1.47 -15.48 0.11
CA LEU A 143 -2.39 -16.18 1.01
C LEU A 143 -3.10 -17.36 0.34
N GLU A 144 -3.40 -17.25 -0.96
CA GLU A 144 -4.05 -18.29 -1.77
C GLU A 144 -3.12 -19.48 -2.12
N LYS A 145 -1.80 -19.35 -1.93
CA LYS A 145 -0.84 -20.44 -2.21
C LYS A 145 -1.05 -21.69 -1.36
N ARG A 146 -1.80 -21.58 -0.26
CA ARG A 146 -2.15 -22.71 0.60
C ARG A 146 -3.62 -22.69 0.95
N GLU A 147 -4.22 -23.88 1.04
CA GLU A 147 -5.62 -24.03 1.44
C GLU A 147 -5.83 -23.85 2.94
N ALA A 148 -4.78 -24.05 3.74
CA ALA A 148 -4.80 -23.91 5.19
C ALA A 148 -4.77 -22.44 5.62
N SER A 149 -5.45 -22.12 6.72
CA SER A 149 -5.45 -20.77 7.29
C SER A 149 -4.08 -20.34 7.85
N TRP A 150 -3.78 -19.06 7.77
CA TRP A 150 -2.53 -18.41 8.17
C TRP A 150 -2.53 -17.91 9.60
N SER A 151 -1.67 -18.44 10.48
CA SER A 151 -1.39 -17.77 11.75
C SER A 151 -0.52 -16.53 11.51
N MET A 152 -0.52 -15.58 12.45
CA MET A 152 0.39 -14.43 12.35
C MET A 152 1.87 -14.86 12.32
N ALA A 153 2.23 -15.94 13.03
CA ALA A 153 3.58 -16.50 13.00
C ALA A 153 3.93 -17.05 11.61
N ASP A 154 3.00 -17.71 10.92
CA ASP A 154 3.24 -18.18 9.55
C ASP A 154 3.49 -17.02 8.61
N LEU A 155 2.70 -15.96 8.73
CA LEU A 155 2.76 -14.77 7.88
C LEU A 155 4.08 -14.02 8.04
N LEU A 156 4.57 -13.91 9.27
CA LEU A 156 5.85 -13.27 9.57
C LEU A 156 7.06 -14.08 9.12
N ASN A 157 6.91 -15.40 8.93
CA ASN A 157 7.95 -16.28 8.40
C ASN A 157 7.84 -16.52 6.88
N GLU A 158 6.82 -15.95 6.23
CA GLU A 158 6.64 -16.07 4.79
C GLU A 158 7.50 -15.03 4.06
N LYS A 159 8.51 -15.51 3.32
CA LYS A 159 9.53 -14.67 2.70
C LYS A 159 8.93 -13.65 1.73
N GLU A 160 7.87 -14.01 1.02
CA GLU A 160 7.19 -13.09 0.10
C GLU A 160 6.49 -11.94 0.84
N LEU A 161 6.12 -12.12 2.11
CA LEU A 161 5.45 -11.10 2.91
C LEU A 161 6.38 -10.24 3.75
N GLU A 162 7.68 -10.56 3.84
CA GLU A 162 8.69 -9.75 4.55
C GLU A 162 8.69 -8.28 4.07
N VAL A 163 8.37 -8.05 2.79
CA VAL A 163 8.30 -6.71 2.18
C VAL A 163 7.30 -5.77 2.84
N TYR A 164 6.28 -6.29 3.53
CA TYR A 164 5.28 -5.49 4.23
C TYR A 164 5.75 -5.04 5.62
N GLY A 165 6.70 -5.75 6.23
CA GLY A 165 7.26 -5.44 7.54
C GLY A 165 6.18 -5.12 8.59
N VAL A 166 6.32 -3.97 9.25
CA VAL A 166 5.40 -3.50 10.30
C VAL A 166 4.00 -3.14 9.79
N ASP A 167 3.81 -3.00 8.48
CA ASP A 167 2.53 -2.64 7.88
C ASP A 167 1.62 -3.86 7.66
N LEU A 168 2.15 -5.09 7.81
CA LEU A 168 1.42 -6.33 7.52
C LEU A 168 0.19 -6.52 8.43
N GLU A 169 0.37 -6.35 9.74
CA GLU A 169 -0.70 -6.57 10.73
C GLU A 169 -1.89 -5.64 10.49
N ILE A 170 -1.62 -4.34 10.35
CA ILE A 170 -2.67 -3.35 10.12
C ILE A 170 -3.36 -3.54 8.76
N LEU A 171 -2.62 -3.98 7.75
CA LEU A 171 -3.21 -4.34 6.45
C LEU A 171 -4.15 -5.53 6.59
N LEU A 172 -3.76 -6.59 7.31
CA LEU A 172 -4.63 -7.76 7.52
C LEU A 172 -5.92 -7.38 8.24
N GLU A 173 -5.84 -6.61 9.33
CA GLU A 173 -7.03 -6.16 10.06
C GLU A 173 -7.94 -5.29 9.17
N PHE A 174 -7.35 -4.43 8.34
CA PHE A 174 -8.10 -3.67 7.35
C PHE A 174 -8.81 -4.58 6.34
N LEU A 175 -8.17 -5.63 5.84
CA LEU A 175 -8.80 -6.59 4.91
C LEU A 175 -9.89 -7.43 5.54
N VAL A 176 -9.78 -7.73 6.84
CA VAL A 176 -10.87 -8.37 7.61
C VAL A 176 -12.08 -7.45 7.65
N VAL A 177 -11.89 -6.16 7.97
CA VAL A 177 -12.97 -5.16 8.00
C VAL A 177 -13.60 -4.97 6.61
N LYS A 178 -12.81 -5.08 5.55
CA LYS A 178 -13.30 -4.99 4.16
C LYS A 178 -13.84 -6.31 3.59
N HIS A 179 -13.90 -7.38 4.39
CA HIS A 179 -14.40 -8.70 3.99
C HIS A 179 -13.67 -9.30 2.76
N LEU A 180 -12.35 -9.07 2.65
CA LEU A 180 -11.52 -9.78 1.66
C LEU A 180 -10.86 -11.03 2.24
N ILE A 181 -10.65 -11.02 3.55
CA ILE A 181 -10.14 -12.16 4.30
C ILE A 181 -10.99 -12.35 5.55
N SER A 182 -11.11 -13.59 6.01
CA SER A 182 -11.84 -13.94 7.21
C SER A 182 -10.90 -14.45 8.30
N VAL A 183 -11.39 -14.38 9.54
CA VAL A 183 -10.66 -14.83 10.73
C VAL A 183 -11.24 -16.13 11.25
N LYS A 184 -10.42 -17.17 11.32
CA LYS A 184 -10.72 -18.43 12.00
C LYS A 184 -10.07 -18.44 13.38
N LYS A 185 -10.86 -18.84 14.39
CA LYS A 185 -10.37 -19.04 15.76
C LYS A 185 -9.98 -20.50 15.93
N ILE A 186 -8.70 -20.77 16.15
CA ILE A 186 -8.17 -22.12 16.38
C ILE A 186 -7.93 -22.29 17.87
N ALA A 187 -8.58 -23.28 18.50
CA ALA A 187 -8.45 -23.54 19.92
C ALA A 187 -7.00 -23.90 20.27
N THR A 188 -6.50 -23.37 21.38
CA THR A 188 -5.19 -23.74 21.94
C THR A 188 -5.35 -24.81 23.02
N LYS A 189 -4.23 -25.27 23.58
CA LYS A 189 -4.24 -26.17 24.74
C LYS A 189 -4.81 -25.49 26.01
N GLY A 190 -4.82 -24.16 26.06
CA GLY A 190 -5.46 -23.40 27.14
C GLY A 190 -6.95 -23.25 26.91
N GLN A 191 -7.78 -23.62 27.89
CA GLN A 191 -9.23 -23.41 27.82
C GLN A 191 -9.56 -21.93 27.59
N GLY A 192 -10.42 -21.67 26.61
CA GLY A 192 -10.88 -20.32 26.27
C GLY A 192 -9.86 -19.45 25.51
N VAL A 193 -8.66 -19.96 25.22
CA VAL A 193 -7.63 -19.25 24.45
C VAL A 193 -7.62 -19.76 23.02
N PHE A 194 -7.67 -18.83 22.06
CA PHE A 194 -7.72 -19.13 20.62
C PHE A 194 -6.60 -18.39 19.88
N HIS A 195 -5.94 -19.08 18.94
CA HIS A 195 -5.12 -18.44 17.94
C HIS A 195 -5.99 -17.87 16.82
N ARG A 196 -5.62 -16.68 16.38
CA ARG A 196 -6.25 -15.99 15.26
C ARG A 196 -5.55 -16.42 13.97
N HIS A 197 -6.31 -17.01 13.04
CA HIS A 197 -5.81 -17.40 11.73
C HIS A 197 -6.59 -16.67 10.63
N TYR A 198 -5.91 -16.32 9.54
CA TYR A 198 -6.42 -15.58 8.40
C TYR A 198 -6.63 -16.51 7.20
N VAL A 199 -7.70 -16.31 6.44
CA VAL A 199 -7.94 -17.06 5.21
C VAL A 199 -8.66 -16.19 4.19
N VAL A 200 -8.29 -16.32 2.91
CA VAL A 200 -8.98 -15.62 1.82
C VAL A 200 -10.38 -16.21 1.67
N GLU A 201 -11.38 -15.34 1.55
CA GLU A 201 -12.75 -15.78 1.29
C GLU A 201 -12.84 -16.31 -0.15
N LYS A 202 -13.13 -17.61 -0.31
CA LYS A 202 -13.47 -18.16 -1.63
C LYS A 202 -14.89 -17.70 -1.97
N LYS A 203 -15.04 -16.95 -3.06
CA LYS A 203 -16.35 -16.60 -3.64
C LYS A 203 -17.01 -17.81 -4.28
#